data_AF-A0A961WJ47-F1
#
_entry.id   AF-A0A961WJ47-F1
#
_cell.length_a   1.000
_cell.length_b   1.000
_cell.length_c   1.000
_cell.angle_alpha   90.00
_cell.angle_beta   90.00
_cell.angle_gamma   90.00
#
_symmetry.space_group_name_H-M   'P 1'
#
loop_
_entity.id
_entity.type
_entity.pdbx_description
1 polymer ?
#
loop_
_entity_poly.entity_id
_entity_poly.type
_entity_poly.pdbx_seq_one_letter_code
_entity_poly.pdbx_strand_id
1 'polypeptide(L)'
;MGIDISIGYLTLIMFGSLLVLLMAGLPLAFVTGGLACVFLFVLGDAQALNIVPSRIFPLMTNYQLSAIPLFIFMAAMLERAGIINDMFDVIYKVLGGVRGGLASATIIASTILAAMVGVIGAAVVTMGIIALPAMLKRGYDPKIAMGS
;
A
#
# COMPACT_ATOMS: atom_id res chain seq x y z
N MET A 1 -0.48 -17.41 33.60
CA MET A 1 -1.37 -16.72 34.55
C MET A 1 -2.56 -16.26 33.74
N GLY A 2 -3.62 -17.09 33.67
CA GLY A 2 -4.77 -16.83 32.80
C GLY A 2 -5.64 -15.74 33.40
N ILE A 3 -5.61 -14.55 32.83
CA ILE A 3 -6.55 -13.49 33.19
C ILE A 3 -7.86 -13.84 32.50
N ASP A 4 -8.90 -14.19 33.27
CA ASP A 4 -10.26 -14.44 32.76
C ASP A 4 -10.92 -13.11 32.36
N ILE A 5 -10.43 -12.50 31.27
CA ILE A 5 -11.04 -11.31 30.67
C ILE A 5 -12.17 -11.76 29.74
N SER A 6 -13.35 -11.17 29.90
CA SER A 6 -14.45 -11.37 28.95
C SER A 6 -13.99 -10.98 27.53
N ILE A 7 -14.33 -11.83 26.55
CA ILE A 7 -13.89 -11.74 25.15
C ILE A 7 -14.13 -10.33 24.58
N GLY A 8 -15.23 -9.68 24.95
CA GLY A 8 -15.55 -8.32 24.48
C GLY A 8 -14.53 -7.26 24.91
N TYR A 9 -14.09 -7.27 26.17
CA TYR A 9 -13.07 -6.34 26.66
C TYR A 9 -11.70 -6.65 26.07
N LEU A 10 -11.39 -7.93 25.88
CA LEU A 10 -10.15 -8.34 25.24
C LEU A 10 -10.04 -7.81 23.81
N THR A 11 -11.09 -7.99 22.99
CA THR A 11 -11.10 -7.48 21.62
C THR A 11 -10.94 -5.95 21.59
N LEU A 12 -11.60 -5.24 22.51
CA LEU A 12 -11.51 -3.78 22.60
C LEU A 12 -10.09 -3.31 22.97
N ILE A 13 -9.42 -4.00 23.89
CA ILE A 13 -8.04 -3.70 24.27
C ILE A 13 -7.05 -4.04 23.14
N MET A 14 -7.21 -5.18 22.47
CA MET A 14 -6.36 -5.59 21.34
C MET A 14 -6.49 -4.62 20.16
N PHE A 15 -7.72 -4.29 19.78
CA PHE A 15 -7.97 -3.40 18.64
C PHE A 15 -7.66 -1.93 18.98
N GLY A 16 -7.99 -1.51 20.21
CA GLY A 16 -7.70 -0.16 20.70
C GLY A 16 -6.20 0.11 20.79
N SER A 17 -5.42 -0.82 21.34
CA SER A 17 -3.95 -0.71 21.38
C SER A 17 -3.33 -0.68 19.98
N LEU A 18 -3.83 -1.50 19.05
CA LEU A 18 -3.41 -1.47 17.64
C LEU A 18 -3.64 -0.10 17.00
N LEU A 19 -4.82 0.50 17.20
CA LEU A 19 -5.14 1.83 16.67
C LEU A 19 -4.19 2.90 17.25
N VAL A 20 -3.99 2.91 18.56
CA VAL A 20 -3.12 3.90 19.22
C VAL A 20 -1.68 3.79 18.72
N LEU A 21 -1.15 2.57 18.60
CA LEU A 21 0.21 2.34 18.10
C LEU A 21 0.37 2.70 16.62
N LEU A 22 -0.67 2.50 15.80
CA LEU A 22 -0.66 2.91 14.41
C LEU A 22 -0.73 4.44 14.28
N MET A 23 -1.53 5.11 15.11
CA MET A 23 -1.58 6.58 15.18
C MET A 23 -0.25 7.20 15.64
N ALA A 24 0.56 6.46 16.41
CA ALA A 24 1.92 6.88 16.76
C ALA A 24 2.90 6.84 15.57
N GLY A 25 2.47 6.38 14.39
CA GLY A 25 3.28 6.36 13.17
C GLY A 25 4.23 5.18 13.06
N LEU A 26 4.09 4.16 13.91
CA LEU A 26 4.91 2.95 13.87
C LEU A 26 4.52 2.08 12.66
N PRO A 27 5.49 1.43 11.96
CA PRO A 27 5.18 0.61 10.81
C PRO A 27 4.27 -0.58 11.19
N LEU A 28 3.22 -0.80 10.39
CA LEU A 28 2.17 -1.79 10.67
C LEU A 28 2.69 -3.20 10.94
N ALA A 29 3.77 -3.61 10.27
CA ALA A 29 4.37 -4.93 10.45
C ALA A 29 4.91 -5.14 11.89
N PHE A 30 5.57 -4.12 12.46
CA PHE A 30 6.11 -4.20 13.82
C PHE A 30 5.01 -4.07 14.87
N VAL A 31 4.01 -3.21 14.62
CA VAL A 31 2.89 -3.01 15.53
C VAL A 31 2.07 -4.30 15.67
N THR A 32 1.67 -4.91 14.56
CA THR A 32 0.84 -6.11 14.57
C THR A 32 1.59 -7.33 15.12
N GLY A 33 2.86 -7.52 14.72
CA GLY A 33 3.69 -8.61 15.24
C GLY A 33 4.04 -8.44 16.72
N GLY A 34 4.40 -7.22 17.14
CA GLY A 34 4.71 -6.90 18.53
C GLY A 34 3.50 -7.09 19.44
N LEU A 35 2.34 -6.57 19.05
CA LEU A 35 1.08 -6.78 19.79
C LEU A 35 0.73 -8.27 19.87
N ALA A 36 0.87 -9.02 18.77
CA ALA A 36 0.62 -10.46 18.79
C ALA A 36 1.52 -11.17 19.82
N CYS A 37 2.81 -10.87 19.87
CA CYS A 37 3.72 -11.43 20.87
C CYS A 37 3.35 -11.03 22.31
N VAL A 38 3.03 -9.76 22.54
CA VAL A 38 2.65 -9.25 23.86
C VAL A 38 1.36 -9.90 24.35
N PHE A 39 0.31 -9.96 23.52
CA PHE A 39 -0.95 -10.59 23.91
C PHE A 39 -0.82 -12.11 24.06
N LEU A 40 -0.04 -12.79 23.22
CA LEU A 40 0.23 -14.22 23.38
C LEU A 40 0.98 -14.53 24.68
N PHE A 41 1.90 -13.66 25.09
CA PHE A 41 2.64 -13.83 26.34
C PHE A 41 1.80 -13.49 27.58
N VAL A 42 1.00 -12.43 27.54
CA VAL A 42 0.22 -11.94 28.69
C VAL A 42 -1.04 -12.78 28.93
N LEU A 43 -1.73 -13.23 27.88
CA LEU A 43 -2.94 -14.06 28.01
C LEU A 43 -2.67 -15.56 27.90
N GLY A 44 -1.64 -15.94 27.15
CA GLY A 44 -1.25 -17.34 26.99
C GLY A 44 -0.26 -17.81 28.05
N ASP A 45 0.43 -18.90 27.73
CA ASP A 45 1.60 -19.38 28.46
C ASP A 45 2.89 -19.09 27.67
N ALA A 46 4.07 -19.22 28.29
CA ALA A 46 5.35 -19.09 27.61
C ALA A 46 5.44 -19.99 26.36
N GLN A 47 4.76 -21.15 26.38
CA GLN A 47 4.70 -22.03 25.22
C GLN A 47 3.86 -21.49 24.06
N ALA A 48 2.90 -20.59 24.29
CA ALA A 48 2.06 -20.00 23.25
C ALA A 48 2.88 -19.17 22.23
N LEU A 49 4.04 -18.67 22.64
CA LEU A 49 4.97 -17.96 21.74
C LEU A 49 5.53 -18.87 20.63
N ASN A 50 5.51 -20.20 20.79
CA ASN A 50 5.93 -21.13 19.72
C ASN A 50 4.99 -21.09 18.49
N ILE A 51 3.79 -20.54 18.64
CA ILE A 51 2.89 -20.32 17.50
C ILE A 51 3.46 -19.26 16.54
N VAL A 52 4.20 -18.28 17.05
CA VAL A 52 4.75 -17.19 16.22
C VAL A 52 5.70 -17.72 15.13
N PRO A 53 6.80 -18.45 15.44
CA PRO A 53 7.69 -18.98 14.40
C PRO A 53 6.98 -19.99 13.50
N SER A 54 6.09 -20.83 14.03
CA SER A 54 5.39 -21.84 13.21
C SER A 54 4.44 -21.22 12.17
N ARG A 55 4.03 -19.95 12.34
CA ARG A 55 3.24 -19.20 11.35
C ARG A 55 4.11 -18.35 10.43
N ILE A 56 5.17 -17.72 10.96
CA ILE A 56 6.05 -16.84 10.18
C ILE A 56 6.89 -17.62 9.16
N PHE A 57 7.49 -18.75 9.55
CA PHE A 57 8.39 -19.51 8.67
C PHE A 57 7.71 -19.97 7.37
N PRO A 58 6.52 -20.61 7.40
CA PRO A 58 5.83 -21.01 6.16
C PRO A 58 5.46 -19.83 5.27
N LEU A 59 5.11 -18.68 5.87
CA LEU A 59 4.83 -17.45 5.12
C LEU A 59 6.08 -16.93 4.41
N MET A 60 7.24 -16.89 5.09
CA MET A 60 8.50 -16.44 4.50
C MET A 60 8.95 -17.33 3.33
N THR A 61 8.68 -18.64 3.40
CA THR A 61 9.02 -19.60 2.33
C THR A 61 7.95 -19.69 1.24
N ASN A 62 6.89 -18.90 1.30
CA ASN A 62 5.82 -18.95 0.31
C ASN A 62 6.32 -18.39 -1.03
N TYR A 63 6.32 -19.24 -2.07
CA TYR A 63 6.73 -18.87 -3.41
C TYR A 63 5.93 -17.69 -3.99
N GLN A 64 4.69 -17.47 -3.56
CA GLN A 64 3.86 -16.34 -3.99
C GLN A 64 4.48 -15.00 -3.58
N LEU A 65 5.17 -14.94 -2.44
CA LEU A 65 5.86 -13.72 -2.01
C LEU A 65 7.07 -13.41 -2.90
N SER A 66 7.65 -14.39 -3.59
CA SER A 66 8.72 -14.16 -4.58
C SER A 66 8.24 -13.35 -5.80
N ALA A 67 6.93 -13.31 -6.05
CA ALA A 67 6.36 -12.46 -7.08
C ALA A 67 6.55 -10.96 -6.77
N ILE A 68 6.59 -10.56 -5.48
CA ILE A 68 6.69 -9.15 -5.09
C ILE A 68 8.01 -8.53 -5.60
N PRO A 69 9.21 -9.09 -5.32
CA PRO A 69 10.46 -8.60 -5.91
C PRO A 69 10.46 -8.60 -7.43
N LEU A 70 9.87 -9.62 -8.07
CA LEU A 70 9.81 -9.71 -9.53
C LEU A 70 8.91 -8.62 -10.14
N PHE A 71 7.79 -8.28 -9.51
CA PHE A 71 6.95 -7.15 -9.91
C PHE A 71 7.67 -5.81 -9.75
N ILE A 72 8.38 -5.62 -8.63
CA ILE A 72 9.19 -4.41 -8.41
C ILE A 72 10.31 -4.32 -9.47
N PHE A 73 10.96 -5.43 -9.79
CA PHE A 73 11.98 -5.49 -10.82
C PHE A 73 11.42 -5.14 -12.21
N MET A 74 10.28 -5.73 -12.59
CA MET A 74 9.59 -5.41 -13.84
C MET A 74 9.22 -3.91 -13.90
N ALA A 75 8.65 -3.36 -12.83
CA ALA A 75 8.32 -1.94 -12.74
C ALA A 75 9.55 -1.05 -12.96
N ALA A 76 10.66 -1.34 -12.28
CA ALA A 76 11.91 -0.59 -12.42
C ALA A 76 12.50 -0.70 -13.85
N MET A 77 12.36 -1.85 -14.49
CA MET A 77 12.75 -2.05 -15.89
C MET A 77 11.91 -1.20 -16.85
N LEU A 78 10.58 -1.19 -16.68
CA LEU A 78 9.67 -0.40 -17.50
C LEU A 78 9.86 1.11 -17.32
N GLU A 79 10.12 1.55 -16.09
CA GLU A 79 10.45 2.94 -15.77
C GLU A 79 11.77 3.37 -16.45
N ARG A 80 12.83 2.54 -16.32
CA ARG A 80 14.13 2.81 -16.95
C ARG A 80 14.08 2.77 -18.47
N ALA A 81 13.21 1.94 -19.05
CA ALA A 81 13.00 1.86 -20.49
C ALA A 81 12.18 3.02 -21.06
N GLY A 82 11.62 3.92 -20.22
CA GLY A 82 10.79 5.04 -20.65
C GLY A 82 9.36 4.66 -21.06
N ILE A 83 9.01 3.37 -20.99
CA ILE A 83 7.71 2.83 -21.43
C ILE A 83 6.55 3.48 -20.67
N ILE A 84 6.74 3.82 -19.39
CA ILE A 84 5.73 4.49 -18.57
C ILE A 84 5.32 5.84 -19.17
N ASN A 85 6.27 6.62 -19.68
CA ASN A 85 6.00 7.93 -20.28
C ASN A 85 5.31 7.79 -21.64
N ASP A 86 5.80 6.88 -22.48
CA ASP A 86 5.19 6.60 -23.78
C ASP A 86 3.73 6.13 -23.62
N MET A 87 3.47 5.30 -22.61
CA MET A 87 2.12 4.83 -22.32
C MET A 87 1.20 5.97 -21.86
N PHE A 88 1.69 6.89 -21.02
CA PHE A 88 0.93 8.08 -20.64
C PHE A 88 0.60 8.96 -21.85
N ASP A 89 1.57 9.17 -22.75
CA ASP A 89 1.38 9.97 -23.96
C ASP A 89 0.36 9.36 -24.93
N VAL A 90 0.34 8.03 -25.08
CA VAL A 90 -0.66 7.32 -25.89
C VAL A 90 -2.05 7.48 -25.30
N ILE A 91 -2.21 7.24 -23.99
CA ILE A 91 -3.49 7.39 -23.30
C ILE A 91 -3.99 8.85 -23.40
N TYR A 92 -3.09 9.81 -23.25
CA TYR A 92 -3.41 11.23 -23.42
C TYR A 92 -3.80 11.58 -24.86
N LYS A 93 -3.15 11.02 -25.89
CA LYS A 93 -3.56 11.24 -27.29
C LYS A 93 -4.95 10.68 -27.59
N VAL A 94 -5.30 9.54 -27.00
CA VAL A 94 -6.62 8.91 -27.18
C VAL A 94 -7.73 9.70 -26.48
N LEU A 95 -7.48 10.19 -25.26
CA LEU A 95 -8.48 10.83 -24.42
C LEU A 95 -8.45 12.37 -24.46
N GLY A 96 -7.37 12.97 -24.95
CA GLY A 96 -7.11 14.41 -24.90
C GLY A 96 -8.05 15.27 -25.76
N GLY A 97 -8.77 14.65 -26.69
CA GLY A 97 -9.83 15.31 -27.47
C GLY A 97 -11.13 15.54 -26.69
N VAL A 98 -11.28 14.95 -25.50
CA VAL A 98 -12.51 15.04 -24.70
C VAL A 98 -12.36 16.10 -23.61
N ARG A 99 -13.42 16.84 -23.30
CA ARG A 99 -13.47 17.72 -22.12
C ARG A 99 -13.22 16.87 -20.86
N GLY A 100 -12.12 17.12 -20.15
CA GLY A 100 -11.68 16.28 -19.02
C GLY A 100 -10.62 15.23 -19.37
N GLY A 101 -10.22 15.12 -20.65
CA GLY A 101 -9.33 14.10 -21.18
C GLY A 101 -8.01 13.87 -20.45
N LEU A 102 -7.40 14.93 -19.90
CA LEU A 102 -6.16 14.84 -19.13
C LEU A 102 -6.37 14.18 -17.76
N ALA A 103 -7.49 14.46 -17.09
CA ALA A 103 -7.82 13.85 -15.80
C ALA A 103 -8.15 12.37 -15.97
N SER A 104 -8.98 12.03 -16.97
CA SER A 104 -9.28 10.63 -17.29
C SER A 104 -8.04 9.85 -17.73
N ALA A 105 -7.16 10.47 -18.52
CA ALA A 105 -5.90 9.86 -18.93
C ALA A 105 -4.98 9.56 -17.74
N THR A 106 -4.90 10.49 -16.79
CA THR A 106 -4.09 10.32 -15.58
C THR A 106 -4.63 9.19 -14.70
N ILE A 107 -5.94 9.10 -14.50
CA ILE A 107 -6.56 8.02 -13.72
C ILE A 107 -6.30 6.67 -14.37
N ILE A 108 -6.53 6.54 -15.68
CA ILE A 108 -6.33 5.29 -16.41
C ILE A 108 -4.86 4.88 -16.42
N ALA A 109 -3.94 5.81 -16.72
CA ALA A 109 -2.51 5.55 -16.68
C ALA A 109 -2.04 5.13 -15.29
N SER A 110 -2.48 5.83 -14.24
CA SER A 110 -2.18 5.48 -12.85
C SER A 110 -2.74 4.12 -12.47
N THR A 111 -3.91 3.75 -12.98
CA THR A 111 -4.54 2.44 -12.72
C THR A 111 -3.74 1.30 -13.34
N ILE A 112 -3.32 1.46 -14.60
CA ILE A 112 -2.49 0.46 -15.29
C ILE A 112 -1.14 0.32 -14.59
N LEU A 113 -0.50 1.44 -14.24
CA LEU A 113 0.79 1.42 -13.55
C LEU A 113 0.68 0.84 -12.14
N ALA A 114 -0.38 1.15 -11.39
CA ALA A 114 -0.65 0.54 -10.09
C ALA A 114 -0.84 -0.97 -10.20
N ALA A 115 -1.54 -1.45 -11.23
CA ALA A 115 -1.73 -2.87 -11.49
C ALA A 115 -0.41 -3.60 -11.77
N MET A 116 0.58 -2.93 -12.36
CA MET A 116 1.89 -3.52 -12.70
C MET A 116 2.88 -3.48 -11.52
N VAL A 117 2.87 -2.41 -10.72
CA VAL A 117 3.89 -2.14 -9.69
C VAL A 117 3.52 -2.76 -8.34
N GLY A 118 2.23 -2.90 -8.02
CA GLY A 118 1.75 -3.47 -6.75
C GLY A 118 2.06 -2.65 -5.49
N VAL A 119 2.91 -1.62 -5.58
CA VAL A 119 3.29 -0.72 -4.48
C VAL A 119 2.53 0.60 -4.62
N ILE A 120 1.47 0.75 -3.82
CA ILE A 120 0.53 1.89 -3.89
C ILE A 120 1.22 3.22 -3.55
N GLY A 121 2.09 3.24 -2.53
CA GLY A 121 2.67 4.49 -2.02
C GLY A 121 3.62 5.19 -2.99
N ALA A 122 4.55 4.45 -3.59
CA ALA A 122 5.55 5.03 -4.50
C ALA A 122 4.90 5.51 -5.81
N ALA A 123 4.00 4.71 -6.40
CA ALA A 123 3.36 5.04 -7.66
C ALA A 123 2.50 6.31 -7.59
N VAL A 124 1.74 6.50 -6.49
CA VAL A 124 0.89 7.69 -6.29
C VAL A 124 1.73 8.96 -6.13
N VAL A 125 2.85 8.90 -5.40
CA VAL A 125 3.74 10.06 -5.23
C VAL A 125 4.38 10.45 -6.56
N THR A 126 4.91 9.48 -7.32
CA THR A 126 5.52 9.74 -8.63
C THR A 126 4.51 10.32 -9.61
N MET A 127 3.30 9.75 -9.69
CA MET A 127 2.24 10.27 -10.53
C MET A 127 1.74 11.64 -10.07
N GLY A 128 1.67 11.89 -8.77
CA GLY A 128 1.34 13.22 -8.23
C GLY A 128 2.35 14.29 -8.68
N ILE A 129 3.64 13.98 -8.62
CA ILE A 129 4.72 14.91 -9.03
C ILE A 129 4.71 15.15 -10.55
N ILE A 130 4.35 14.15 -11.36
CA ILE A 130 4.33 14.27 -12.83
C ILE A 130 3.02 14.89 -13.34
N ALA A 131 1.88 14.44 -12.83
CA ALA A 131 0.55 14.79 -13.33
C ALA A 131 0.08 16.16 -12.83
N LEU A 132 0.34 16.52 -11.56
CA LEU A 132 -0.08 17.80 -11.00
C LEU A 132 0.44 19.02 -11.79
N PRO A 133 1.75 19.15 -12.08
CA PRO A 133 2.24 20.28 -12.87
C PRO A 133 1.74 20.24 -14.32
N ALA A 134 1.50 19.05 -14.88
CA ALA A 134 0.94 18.91 -16.22
C ALA A 134 -0.53 19.37 -16.30
N MET A 135 -1.33 19.11 -15.25
CA MET A 135 -2.72 19.57 -15.14
C MET A 135 -2.80 21.09 -14.97
N LEU A 136 -2.00 21.66 -14.06
CA LEU A 136 -1.98 23.11 -13.80
C LEU A 136 -1.55 23.91 -15.04
N LYS A 137 -0.52 23.46 -15.77
CA LYS A 137 -0.10 24.10 -17.03
C LYS A 137 -1.18 24.14 -18.11
N ARG A 138 -2.14 23.21 -18.06
CA ARG A 138 -3.24 23.09 -19.03
C ARG A 138 -4.54 23.74 -18.55
N GLY A 139 -4.48 24.52 -17.46
CA GLY A 139 -5.61 25.30 -16.96
C GLY A 139 -6.69 24.49 -16.24
N TYR A 140 -6.36 23.28 -15.77
CA TYR A 140 -7.28 22.53 -14.90
C TYR A 140 -7.48 23.25 -13.56
N ASP A 141 -8.69 23.17 -13.03
CA ASP A 141 -8.99 23.67 -11.69
C ASP A 141 -8.10 22.93 -10.66
N PRO A 142 -7.40 23.64 -9.76
CA PRO A 142 -6.57 23.03 -8.72
C PRO A 142 -7.31 22.02 -7.86
N LYS A 143 -8.62 22.18 -7.67
CA LYS A 143 -9.49 21.22 -6.97
C LYS A 143 -9.51 19.87 -7.68
N ILE A 144 -9.75 19.89 -8.98
CA ILE A 144 -9.76 18.66 -9.81
C ILE A 144 -8.36 18.04 -9.86
N ALA A 145 -7.31 18.85 -9.93
CA ALA A 145 -5.94 18.37 -9.96
C ALA A 145 -5.46 17.74 -8.64
N MET A 146 -6.05 18.16 -7.51
CA MET A 146 -5.79 17.61 -6.18
C MET A 146 -6.75 16.48 -5.79
N GLY A 147 -7.67 16.08 -6.69
CA GLY A 147 -8.57 14.95 -6.50
C GLY A 147 -9.90 15.26 -5.80
N SER A 148 -10.37 16.52 -5.80
CA SER A 148 -11.68 16.93 -5.28
C SER A 148 -12.69 17.30 -6.36
#